data_AF-A0A6M1YSQ7-F1
#
_entry.id   AF-A0A6M1YSQ7-F1
#
_cell.length_a   1.000
_cell.length_b   1.000
_cell.length_c   1.000
_cell.angle_alpha   90.00
_cell.angle_beta   90.00
_cell.angle_gamma   90.00
#
_symmetry.space_group_name_H-M   'P 1'
#
loop_
_entity.id
_entity.type
_entity.pdbx_description
1 polymer ?
#
loop_
_entity_poly.entity_id
_entity_poly.type
_entity_poly.pdbx_seq_one_letter_code
_entity_poly.pdbx_strand_id
1 'polypeptide(L)'
;SFEKTTFDDLPNKFEAGTPPFVQAYGLSKAIDYLKNIGMKNVYKHNQALLKYAKKRLLELEDDIKIYGDVENKVGIISFALKDSKSAMNIIHPHDIATMLDESDIAIRTGHHCAEPLMSRLNIPATARISFGVYNDFEDIDKFVEKLNEIKNFFKK
;
A
#
# COMPACT_ATOMS: atom_id res chain seq x y z
N SER A 1 47.62 -7.06 -10.83
CA SER A 1 47.19 -5.71 -10.43
C SER A 1 45.79 -5.46 -10.98
N PHE A 2 45.06 -4.49 -10.44
CA PHE A 2 43.79 -4.03 -11.03
C PHE A 2 43.94 -3.63 -12.51
N GLU A 3 45.17 -3.36 -12.96
CA GLU A 3 45.53 -2.93 -14.32
C GLU A 3 45.29 -4.00 -15.41
N LYS A 4 44.96 -5.25 -15.07
CA LYS A 4 44.61 -6.32 -16.03
C LYS A 4 43.19 -6.86 -15.86
N THR A 5 42.35 -6.18 -15.09
CA THR A 5 40.94 -6.57 -14.92
C THR A 5 40.21 -6.30 -16.22
N THR A 6 39.69 -7.36 -16.84
CA THR A 6 38.77 -7.26 -17.97
C THR A 6 37.36 -7.45 -17.44
N PHE A 7 36.42 -6.71 -18.02
CA PHE A 7 35.00 -6.80 -17.70
C PHE A 7 34.27 -7.17 -18.98
N ASP A 8 33.16 -7.87 -18.83
CA ASP A 8 32.24 -8.09 -19.93
C ASP A 8 31.56 -6.77 -20.35
N ASP A 9 30.93 -6.78 -21.52
CA ASP A 9 30.11 -5.68 -21.99
C ASP A 9 28.78 -5.57 -21.19
N LEU A 10 28.09 -4.45 -21.36
CA LEU A 10 26.77 -4.25 -20.75
C LEU A 10 25.70 -5.10 -21.47
N PRO A 11 24.73 -5.69 -20.74
CA PRO A 11 24.50 -5.58 -19.30
C PRO A 11 25.29 -6.59 -18.44
N ASN A 12 25.89 -7.62 -19.03
CA ASN A 12 26.53 -8.75 -18.36
C ASN A 12 27.58 -8.36 -17.31
N LYS A 13 28.27 -7.22 -17.53
CA LYS A 13 29.17 -6.61 -16.55
C LYS A 13 28.60 -6.54 -15.13
N PHE A 14 27.29 -6.37 -14.99
CA PHE A 14 26.59 -6.22 -13.71
C PHE A 14 25.75 -7.45 -13.32
N GLU A 15 25.75 -8.51 -14.13
CA GLU A 15 24.93 -9.71 -13.93
C GLU A 15 25.83 -10.93 -13.66
N ALA A 16 26.69 -10.80 -12.66
CA ALA A 16 27.67 -11.83 -12.34
C ALA A 16 27.01 -13.14 -11.84
N GLY A 17 27.56 -14.27 -12.30
CA GLY A 17 27.12 -15.60 -11.90
C GLY A 17 25.87 -16.07 -12.66
N THR A 18 25.24 -17.13 -12.15
CA THR A 18 24.03 -17.69 -12.78
C THR A 18 22.85 -16.75 -12.54
N PRO A 19 22.19 -16.23 -13.59
CA PRO A 19 21.07 -15.31 -13.43
C PRO A 19 19.82 -16.04 -12.92
N PRO A 20 18.87 -15.32 -12.31
CA PRO A 20 17.57 -15.85 -11.91
C PRO A 20 16.65 -16.01 -13.14
N PHE A 21 17.02 -16.91 -14.05
CA PHE A 21 16.42 -17.01 -15.39
C PHE A 21 14.92 -17.35 -15.36
N VAL A 22 14.48 -18.22 -14.45
CA VAL A 22 13.06 -18.56 -14.28
C VAL A 22 12.25 -17.34 -13.82
N GLN A 23 12.81 -16.55 -12.89
CA GLN A 23 12.18 -15.35 -12.36
C GLN A 23 12.12 -14.26 -13.42
N ALA A 24 13.18 -14.08 -14.21
CA ALA A 24 13.22 -13.14 -15.33
C ALA A 24 12.16 -13.49 -16.40
N TYR A 25 12.03 -14.79 -16.72
CA TYR A 25 10.97 -15.25 -17.63
C TYR A 25 9.57 -15.03 -17.04
N GLY A 26 9.36 -15.33 -15.75
CA GLY A 26 8.11 -15.05 -15.05
C GLY A 26 7.75 -13.56 -15.05
N LEU A 27 8.73 -12.68 -14.84
CA LEU A 27 8.56 -11.23 -14.93
C LEU A 27 8.14 -10.80 -16.33
N SER A 28 8.73 -11.38 -17.38
CA SER A 28 8.31 -11.13 -18.77
C SER A 28 6.83 -11.45 -18.98
N LYS A 29 6.34 -12.59 -18.43
CA LYS A 29 4.92 -12.95 -18.48
C LYS A 29 4.02 -12.03 -17.66
N ALA A 30 4.47 -11.55 -16.51
CA ALA A 30 3.74 -10.54 -15.75
C ALA A 30 3.64 -9.20 -16.51
N ILE A 31 4.70 -8.80 -17.23
CA ILE A 31 4.70 -7.62 -18.10
C ILE A 31 3.71 -7.82 -19.26
N ASP A 32 3.74 -8.97 -19.93
CA ASP A 32 2.80 -9.30 -21.01
C ASP A 32 1.35 -9.24 -20.53
N TYR A 33 1.06 -9.78 -19.34
CA TYR A 33 -0.25 -9.71 -18.70
C TYR A 33 -0.75 -8.28 -18.53
N LEU A 34 0.08 -7.38 -17.95
CA LEU A 34 -0.28 -5.98 -17.77
C LEU A 34 -0.41 -5.22 -19.11
N LYS A 35 0.43 -5.55 -20.10
CA LYS A 35 0.32 -4.98 -21.46
C LYS A 35 -0.99 -5.40 -22.15
N ASN A 36 -1.41 -6.66 -21.97
CA ASN A 36 -2.66 -7.17 -22.54
C ASN A 36 -3.89 -6.52 -21.91
N ILE A 37 -3.87 -6.23 -20.60
CA ILE A 37 -4.90 -5.39 -19.95
C ILE A 37 -4.83 -3.96 -20.50
N GLY A 38 -3.61 -3.47 -20.75
CA GLY A 38 -3.31 -2.11 -21.19
C GLY A 38 -3.10 -1.16 -20.01
N MET A 39 -1.92 -0.55 -19.93
CA MET A 39 -1.54 0.30 -18.78
C MET A 39 -2.45 1.52 -18.59
N LYS A 40 -3.11 2.02 -19.65
CA LYS A 40 -4.14 3.07 -19.53
C LYS A 40 -5.38 2.57 -18.78
N ASN A 41 -5.78 1.33 -19.00
CA ASN A 41 -6.91 0.71 -18.30
C ASN A 41 -6.55 0.42 -16.84
N VAL A 42 -5.33 -0.10 -16.59
CA VAL A 42 -4.79 -0.28 -15.23
C VAL A 42 -4.84 1.03 -14.44
N TYR A 43 -4.35 2.12 -15.04
CA TYR A 43 -4.38 3.44 -14.41
C TYR A 43 -5.80 3.91 -14.13
N LYS A 44 -6.71 3.84 -15.11
CA LYS A 44 -8.12 4.24 -14.94
C LYS A 44 -8.82 3.45 -13.83
N HIS A 45 -8.61 2.12 -13.80
CA HIS A 45 -9.15 1.24 -12.76
C HIS A 45 -8.64 1.66 -11.38
N ASN A 46 -7.34 1.81 -11.24
CA ASN A 46 -6.71 2.21 -9.99
C ASN A 46 -7.17 3.60 -9.51
N GLN A 47 -7.36 4.56 -10.42
CA GLN A 47 -7.95 5.87 -10.11
C GLN A 47 -9.41 5.78 -9.67
N ALA A 48 -10.21 4.90 -10.29
CA ALA A 48 -11.59 4.68 -9.90
C ALA A 48 -11.70 4.08 -8.49
N LEU A 49 -10.89 3.06 -8.18
CA LEU A 49 -10.80 2.47 -6.84
C LEU A 49 -10.34 3.48 -5.81
N LEU A 50 -9.27 4.23 -6.08
CA LEU A 50 -8.76 5.27 -5.19
C LEU A 50 -9.83 6.33 -4.88
N LYS A 51 -10.54 6.81 -5.91
CA LYS A 51 -11.62 7.80 -5.74
C LYS A 51 -12.76 7.24 -4.90
N TYR A 52 -13.15 5.99 -5.15
CA TYR A 52 -14.22 5.32 -4.40
C TYR A 52 -13.81 5.08 -2.94
N ALA A 53 -12.63 4.51 -2.70
CA ALA A 53 -12.09 4.29 -1.35
C ALA A 53 -11.96 5.59 -0.56
N LYS A 54 -11.46 6.67 -1.19
CA LYS A 54 -11.40 7.97 -0.54
C LYS A 54 -12.80 8.46 -0.15
N LYS A 55 -13.79 8.35 -1.04
CA LYS A 55 -15.17 8.73 -0.74
C LYS A 55 -15.70 7.93 0.46
N ARG A 56 -15.58 6.60 0.44
CA ARG A 56 -16.06 5.73 1.53
C ARG A 56 -15.34 5.99 2.84
N LEU A 57 -14.03 6.21 2.82
CA LEU A 57 -13.26 6.54 4.01
C LEU A 57 -13.67 7.88 4.63
N LEU A 58 -14.05 8.88 3.83
CA LEU A 58 -14.54 10.17 4.34
C LEU A 58 -15.90 10.07 5.05
N GLU A 59 -16.65 8.97 4.86
CA GLU A 59 -17.88 8.68 5.63
C GLU A 59 -17.58 8.35 7.10
N LEU A 60 -16.31 8.10 7.46
CA LEU A 60 -15.85 7.96 8.84
C LEU A 60 -15.60 9.34 9.51
N GLU A 61 -15.83 10.44 8.78
CA GLU A 61 -15.77 11.82 9.26
C GLU A 61 -14.47 12.13 10.03
N ASP A 62 -14.60 12.70 11.24
CA ASP A 62 -13.48 13.11 12.07
C ASP A 62 -12.67 11.94 12.63
N ASP A 63 -13.13 10.70 12.47
CA ASP A 63 -12.48 9.53 13.08
C ASP A 63 -11.29 9.01 12.28
N ILE A 64 -11.05 9.53 11.06
CA ILE A 64 -9.94 9.11 10.21
C ILE A 64 -9.06 10.28 9.80
N LYS A 65 -7.74 10.04 9.77
CA LYS A 65 -6.77 10.95 9.18
C LYS A 65 -6.05 10.25 8.03
N ILE A 66 -6.25 10.76 6.82
CA ILE A 66 -5.53 10.31 5.62
C ILE A 66 -4.23 11.12 5.47
N TYR A 67 -3.14 10.43 5.15
CA TYR A 67 -1.84 11.04 4.88
C TYR A 67 -1.55 11.03 3.38
N GLY A 68 -1.02 12.15 2.87
CA GLY A 68 -0.69 12.29 1.44
C GLY A 68 -1.94 12.30 0.55
N ASP A 69 -2.95 13.08 0.94
CA ASP A 69 -4.13 13.35 0.11
C ASP A 69 -3.83 14.46 -0.89
N VAL A 70 -3.15 14.09 -1.98
CA VAL A 70 -2.74 14.99 -3.06
C VAL A 70 -3.38 14.56 -4.37
N GLU A 71 -3.53 15.51 -5.29
CA GLU A 71 -3.99 15.22 -6.65
C GLU A 71 -3.01 14.27 -7.37
N ASN A 72 -3.54 13.49 -8.32
CA ASN A 72 -2.76 12.58 -9.18
C ASN A 72 -1.92 11.53 -8.43
N LYS A 73 -2.30 11.13 -7.22
CA LYS A 73 -1.67 10.00 -6.51
C LYS A 73 -2.10 8.65 -7.10
N VAL A 74 -1.30 7.62 -6.85
CA VAL A 74 -1.62 6.22 -7.16
C VAL A 74 -2.48 5.59 -6.04
N GLY A 75 -3.08 4.44 -6.31
CA GLY A 75 -4.03 3.72 -5.45
C GLY A 75 -3.42 3.14 -4.18
N ILE A 76 -2.91 4.02 -3.32
CA ILE A 76 -2.37 3.74 -2.00
C ILE A 76 -2.94 4.78 -1.04
N ILE A 77 -3.49 4.33 0.09
CA ILE A 77 -4.02 5.22 1.14
C ILE A 77 -3.36 4.83 2.45
N SER A 78 -2.51 5.72 2.97
CA SER A 78 -2.01 5.63 4.34
C SER A 78 -2.93 6.44 5.25
N PHE A 79 -3.32 5.86 6.38
CA PHE A 79 -4.26 6.47 7.31
C PHE A 79 -3.96 6.11 8.77
N ALA A 80 -4.58 6.86 9.67
CA ALA A 80 -4.70 6.55 11.09
C ALA A 80 -6.16 6.74 11.51
N LEU A 81 -6.63 5.91 12.44
CA LEU A 81 -7.93 6.11 13.10
C LEU A 81 -7.71 6.81 14.43
N LYS A 82 -8.61 7.74 14.77
CA LYS A 82 -8.58 8.42 16.06
C LYS A 82 -9.05 7.48 17.18
N ASP A 83 -8.46 7.67 18.34
CA ASP A 83 -8.89 7.05 19.59
C ASP A 83 -8.83 8.10 20.70
N SER A 84 -9.98 8.55 21.19
CA SER A 84 -10.05 9.56 22.25
C SER A 84 -9.53 9.09 23.61
N LYS A 85 -9.30 7.78 23.78
CA LYS A 85 -8.83 7.18 25.04
C LYS A 85 -7.33 6.89 25.05
N SER A 86 -6.70 6.89 23.88
CA SER A 86 -5.27 6.68 23.72
C SER A 86 -4.48 7.96 24.01
N ALA A 87 -3.33 7.84 24.67
CA ALA A 87 -2.42 8.95 24.93
C ALA A 87 -1.94 9.65 23.64
N MET A 88 -1.95 8.95 22.50
CA MET A 88 -1.57 9.48 21.19
C MET A 88 -2.77 9.92 20.32
N ASN A 89 -3.98 9.86 20.87
CA ASN A 89 -5.23 10.14 20.16
C ASN A 89 -5.46 9.32 18.88
N ILE A 90 -4.79 8.17 18.75
CA ILE A 90 -4.91 7.25 17.61
C ILE A 90 -4.95 5.80 18.07
N ILE A 91 -5.70 4.97 17.35
CA ILE A 91 -5.64 3.51 17.49
C ILE A 91 -4.27 3.06 16.98
N HIS A 92 -3.63 2.15 17.71
CA HIS A 92 -2.33 1.63 17.29
C HIS A 92 -2.48 0.90 15.94
N PRO A 93 -1.68 1.21 14.89
CA PRO A 93 -1.88 0.62 13.57
C PRO A 93 -1.87 -0.91 13.57
N HIS A 94 -1.04 -1.57 14.40
CA HIS A 94 -1.05 -3.03 14.53
C HIS A 94 -2.40 -3.60 14.97
N ASP A 95 -3.13 -2.95 15.88
CA ASP A 95 -4.44 -3.42 16.32
C ASP A 95 -5.45 -3.37 15.17
N ILE A 96 -5.41 -2.31 14.36
CA ILE A 96 -6.22 -2.18 13.14
C ILE A 96 -5.92 -3.34 12.18
N ALA A 97 -4.63 -3.66 11.96
CA ALA A 97 -4.27 -4.76 11.08
C ALA A 97 -4.71 -6.12 11.61
N THR A 98 -4.54 -6.41 12.90
CA THR A 98 -4.97 -7.67 13.51
C THR A 98 -6.48 -7.87 13.34
N MET A 99 -7.29 -6.86 13.65
CA MET A 99 -8.76 -6.97 13.55
C MET A 99 -9.27 -7.04 12.09
N LEU A 100 -8.52 -6.47 11.14
CA LEU A 100 -8.82 -6.63 9.71
C LEU A 100 -8.41 -8.01 9.18
N ASP A 101 -7.28 -8.54 9.65
CA ASP A 101 -6.78 -9.89 9.30
C ASP A 101 -7.77 -10.98 9.74
N GLU A 102 -8.38 -10.82 10.92
CA GLU A 102 -9.48 -11.69 11.41
C GLU A 102 -10.71 -11.70 10.49
N SER A 103 -10.82 -10.75 9.57
CA SER A 103 -11.89 -10.64 8.57
C SER A 103 -11.37 -10.81 7.13
N ASP A 104 -10.23 -11.49 6.98
CA ASP A 104 -9.57 -11.79 5.70
C ASP A 104 -9.16 -10.54 4.89
N ILE A 105 -8.98 -9.39 5.56
CA ILE A 105 -8.59 -8.13 4.92
C ILE A 105 -7.12 -7.82 5.21
N ALA A 106 -6.27 -8.11 4.24
CA ALA A 106 -4.84 -7.89 4.37
C ALA A 106 -4.46 -6.41 4.16
N ILE A 107 -3.90 -5.78 5.19
CA ILE A 107 -3.30 -4.45 5.11
C ILE A 107 -1.85 -4.46 5.64
N ARG A 108 -1.12 -3.37 5.43
CA ARG A 108 0.22 -3.20 6.04
C ARG A 108 0.24 -2.05 7.02
N THR A 109 1.01 -2.21 8.09
CA THR A 109 1.22 -1.17 9.11
C THR A 109 2.70 -0.95 9.38
N GLY A 110 3.02 0.16 10.05
CA GLY A 110 4.38 0.52 10.47
C GLY A 110 4.94 1.71 9.71
N HIS A 111 6.26 1.73 9.55
CA HIS A 111 6.97 2.83 8.87
C HIS A 111 6.97 2.69 7.34
N HIS A 112 6.57 1.54 6.80
CA HIS A 112 6.57 1.24 5.36
C HIS A 112 7.94 1.43 4.68
N CYS A 113 9.03 1.14 5.40
CA CYS A 113 10.41 1.42 4.98
C CYS A 113 10.67 2.91 4.67
N ALA A 114 9.88 3.82 5.25
CA ALA A 114 9.91 5.26 5.04
C ALA A 114 10.01 6.03 6.38
N GLU A 115 10.84 5.55 7.31
CA GLU A 115 11.02 6.14 8.64
C GLU A 115 11.35 7.65 8.62
N PRO A 116 12.20 8.18 7.72
CA PRO A 116 12.43 9.63 7.65
C PRO A 116 11.16 10.44 7.35
N LEU A 117 10.22 9.88 6.56
CA LEU A 117 8.93 10.52 6.30
C LEU A 117 8.05 10.51 7.55
N MET A 118 8.03 9.40 8.30
CA MET A 118 7.30 9.29 9.57
C MET A 118 7.79 10.33 10.58
N SER A 119 9.11 10.46 10.73
CA SER A 119 9.74 11.48 11.58
C SER A 119 9.38 12.89 11.14
N ARG A 120 9.38 13.18 9.82
CA ARG A 120 8.99 14.50 9.30
C ARG A 120 7.51 14.82 9.54
N LEU A 121 6.65 13.82 9.51
CA LEU A 121 5.21 13.96 9.79
C LEU A 121 4.90 13.94 11.29
N ASN A 122 5.89 13.65 12.13
CA ASN A 122 5.78 13.46 13.57
C ASN A 122 4.70 12.43 13.94
N ILE A 123 4.73 11.28 13.25
CA ILE A 123 3.83 10.15 13.50
C ILE A 123 4.67 8.88 13.68
N PRO A 124 4.29 7.96 14.57
CA PRO A 124 5.06 6.75 14.81
C PRO A 124 4.87 5.73 13.69
N ALA A 125 3.65 5.58 13.17
CA ALA A 125 3.32 4.60 12.14
C ALA A 125 1.97 4.95 11.49
N THR A 126 1.65 4.27 10.39
CA THR A 126 0.32 4.34 9.75
C THR A 126 -0.17 2.95 9.36
N ALA A 127 -1.48 2.80 9.22
CA ALA A 127 -2.08 1.71 8.45
C ALA A 127 -2.10 2.10 6.96
N ARG A 128 -2.01 1.12 6.05
CA ARG A 128 -1.96 1.36 4.62
C ARG A 128 -2.67 0.28 3.82
N ILE A 129 -3.59 0.72 2.96
CA ILE A 129 -4.17 -0.09 1.89
C ILE A 129 -3.54 0.29 0.55
N SER A 130 -3.41 -0.69 -0.34
CA SER A 130 -2.86 -0.52 -1.69
C SER A 130 -3.59 -1.42 -2.66
N PHE A 131 -4.03 -0.86 -3.79
CA PHE A 131 -4.85 -1.57 -4.77
C PHE A 131 -4.03 -2.10 -5.94
N GLY A 132 -4.21 -3.38 -6.24
CA GLY A 132 -3.75 -4.04 -7.45
C GLY A 132 -4.76 -3.96 -8.59
N VAL A 133 -4.41 -4.58 -9.73
CA VAL A 133 -5.31 -4.68 -10.91
C VAL A 133 -6.51 -5.61 -10.68
N TYR A 134 -6.44 -6.42 -9.63
CA TYR A 134 -7.41 -7.46 -9.30
C TYR A 134 -8.38 -7.04 -8.19
N ASN A 135 -8.16 -5.88 -7.55
CA ASN A 135 -9.10 -5.39 -6.55
C ASN A 135 -10.33 -4.77 -7.21
N ASP A 136 -11.43 -4.76 -6.46
CA ASP A 136 -12.70 -4.17 -6.90
C ASP A 136 -13.33 -3.26 -5.83
N PHE A 137 -14.56 -2.81 -6.08
CA PHE A 137 -15.28 -1.95 -5.14
C PHE A 137 -15.84 -2.71 -3.94
N GLU A 138 -16.09 -4.01 -4.06
CA GLU A 138 -16.57 -4.84 -2.96
C GLU A 138 -15.47 -5.06 -1.91
N ASP A 139 -14.22 -5.21 -2.34
CA ASP A 139 -13.05 -5.23 -1.45
C ASP A 139 -13.01 -3.96 -0.57
N ILE A 140 -13.28 -2.80 -1.19
CA ILE A 140 -13.28 -1.50 -0.50
C ILE A 140 -14.45 -1.42 0.48
N ASP A 141 -15.63 -1.90 0.08
CA ASP A 141 -16.83 -1.88 0.92
C ASP A 141 -16.62 -2.73 2.18
N LYS A 142 -16.17 -3.99 2.02
CA LYS A 142 -15.84 -4.88 3.14
C LYS A 142 -14.80 -4.26 4.08
N PHE A 143 -13.76 -3.66 3.51
CA PHE A 143 -12.73 -2.95 4.29
C PHE A 143 -13.32 -1.80 5.11
N VAL A 144 -14.13 -0.93 4.51
CA VAL A 144 -14.69 0.25 5.19
C VAL A 144 -15.71 -0.15 6.25
N GLU A 145 -16.55 -1.14 5.96
CA GLU A 145 -17.49 -1.71 6.93
C GLU A 145 -16.77 -2.22 8.16
N LYS A 146 -15.72 -3.04 7.96
CA LYS A 146 -14.93 -3.56 9.07
C LYS A 146 -14.19 -2.46 9.83
N LEU A 147 -13.69 -1.45 9.11
CA LEU A 147 -13.02 -0.31 9.73
C LEU A 147 -13.97 0.49 10.64
N ASN A 148 -15.24 0.60 10.27
CA ASN A 148 -16.27 1.24 11.10
C ASN A 148 -16.58 0.42 12.36
N GLU A 149 -16.58 -0.92 12.29
CA GLU A 149 -16.68 -1.79 13.46
C GLU A 149 -15.52 -1.59 14.42
N ILE A 150 -14.29 -1.62 13.90
CA ILE A 150 -13.06 -1.40 14.69
C ILE A 150 -13.12 -0.05 15.41
N LYS A 151 -13.45 1.01 14.67
CA LYS A 151 -13.65 2.35 15.23
C LYS A 151 -14.66 2.35 16.39
N ASN A 152 -15.80 1.69 16.23
CA ASN A 152 -16.83 1.63 17.27
C ASN A 152 -16.40 0.81 18.49
N PHE A 153 -15.56 -0.21 18.30
CA PHE A 153 -14.97 -0.99 19.38
C PHE A 153 -14.08 -0.13 20.29
N PHE A 154 -13.22 0.72 19.72
CA PHE A 154 -12.33 1.60 20.50
C PHE A 154 -13.01 2.87 21.06
N LYS A 155 -14.15 3.28 20.51
CA LYS A 155 -14.96 4.38 21.07
C LYS A 155 -15.69 4.01 22.37
N LYS A 156 -16.09 2.74 22.51
CA LYS A 156 -16.77 2.22 23.70
C LYS A 156 -15.86 2.16 24.90
#